data_AF-A0A7X4A003-F1
#
_entry.id   AF-A0A7X4A003-F1
#
_cell.length_a   1.000
_cell.length_b   1.000
_cell.length_c   1.000
_cell.angle_alpha   90.00
_cell.angle_beta   90.00
_cell.angle_gamma   90.00
#
_symmetry.space_group_name_H-M   'P 1'
#
loop_
_entity.id
_entity.type
_entity.pdbx_description
1 polymer ?
#
loop_
_entity_poly.entity_id
_entity_poly.type
_entity_poly.pdbx_seq_one_letter_code
_entity_poly.pdbx_strand_id
1 'polypeptide(L)'
;ADMVLSYTTSPAYHLIAEGDASKAAAPFAEGHYMQVEVAGKLASTDQPELADRFLAFMLTDAFQAVIPTTNWMYPAAIPDGGLPDGFETLIQPAKPLLLSAAEARAARGPALDEWLNALSR
;
A
#
# COMPACT_ATOMS: atom_id res chain seq x y z
N ALA A 1 5.77 3.05 25.07
CA ALA A 1 5.90 3.96 23.92
C ALA A 1 4.54 4.02 23.26
N ASP A 2 4.11 5.20 22.83
CA ASP A 2 2.89 5.33 22.05
C ASP A 2 3.15 4.70 20.67
N MET A 3 2.33 3.71 20.32
CA MET A 3 2.44 2.98 19.05
C MET A 3 1.18 3.24 18.24
N VAL A 4 1.37 3.49 16.95
CA VAL A 4 0.28 3.64 15.98
C VAL A 4 0.37 2.51 14.97
N LEU A 5 -0.78 1.96 14.59
CA LEU A 5 -0.87 0.95 13.54
C LEU A 5 -1.00 1.67 12.20
N SER A 6 0.01 1.54 11.33
CA SER A 6 0.04 2.17 10.01
C SER A 6 0.93 1.38 9.03
N TYR A 7 0.97 1.81 7.76
CA TYR A 7 1.82 1.25 6.72
C TYR A 7 3.31 1.54 6.94
N THR A 8 4.18 0.74 6.32
CA THR A 8 5.65 0.90 6.39
C THR A 8 6.14 2.22 5.82
N THR A 9 5.35 2.86 4.95
CA THR A 9 5.60 4.17 4.34
C THR A 9 5.14 5.35 5.19
N SER A 10 4.41 5.11 6.29
CA SER A 10 3.91 6.16 7.19
C SER A 10 5.03 7.06 7.77
N PRO A 11 6.23 6.56 8.08
CA PRO A 11 7.33 7.44 8.49
C PRO A 11 7.73 8.48 7.43
N ALA A 12 7.63 8.15 6.13
CA ALA A 12 7.93 9.09 5.06
C ALA A 12 6.89 10.21 5.00
N TYR A 13 5.61 9.92 5.27
CA TYR A 13 4.58 10.96 5.43
C TYR A 13 4.95 11.94 6.55
N HIS A 14 5.22 11.44 7.75
CA HIS A 14 5.54 12.30 8.88
C HIS A 14 6.82 13.10 8.64
N LEU A 15 7.83 12.49 8.01
CA LEU A 15 9.07 13.18 7.67
C LEU A 15 8.89 14.26 6.60
N ILE A 16 8.26 13.93 5.48
CA ILE A 16 8.20 14.80 4.28
C ILE A 16 7.09 15.84 4.40
N ALA A 17 5.91 15.46 4.92
CA ALA A 17 4.75 16.35 5.01
C ALA A 17 4.71 17.13 6.32
N GLU A 18 5.13 16.53 7.43
CA GLU A 18 5.01 17.14 8.77
C GLU A 18 6.36 17.58 9.37
N GLY A 19 7.49 17.19 8.76
CA GLY A 19 8.82 17.47 9.31
C GLY A 19 9.14 16.73 10.60
N ASP A 20 8.39 15.67 10.92
CA ASP A 20 8.52 14.88 12.14
C ASP A 20 9.28 13.57 11.88
N ALA A 21 10.58 13.57 12.19
CA ALA A 21 11.44 12.39 12.11
C ALA A 21 11.34 11.43 13.32
N SER A 22 10.44 11.69 14.28
CA SER A 22 10.32 10.86 15.50
C SER A 22 9.55 9.55 15.29
N LYS A 23 8.88 9.39 14.14
CA LYS A 23 8.05 8.23 13.84
C LYS A 23 8.87 7.14 13.16
N ALA A 24 8.73 5.91 13.65
CA ALA A 24 9.39 4.73 13.09
C ALA A 24 8.40 3.57 12.95
N ALA A 25 8.62 2.72 11.94
CA ALA A 25 7.87 1.50 11.76
C ALA A 25 8.57 0.32 12.43
N ALA A 26 7.81 -0.59 13.05
CA ALA A 26 8.36 -1.76 13.74
C ALA A 26 8.70 -2.89 12.74
N PRO A 27 9.96 -3.39 12.72
CA PRO A 27 10.34 -4.49 11.83
C PRO A 27 10.00 -5.85 12.45
N PHE A 28 8.85 -6.43 12.08
CA PHE A 28 8.43 -7.75 12.55
C PHE A 28 9.22 -8.86 11.87
N ALA A 29 9.70 -9.84 12.65
CA ALA A 29 10.50 -10.97 12.15
C ALA A 29 9.66 -11.96 11.32
N GLU A 30 8.35 -12.00 11.59
CA GLU A 30 7.34 -12.76 10.87
C GLU A 30 7.10 -12.19 9.46
N GLY A 31 7.37 -10.91 9.25
CA GLY A 31 7.09 -10.19 8.01
C GLY A 31 5.95 -9.20 8.14
N HIS A 32 5.69 -8.48 7.05
CA HIS A 32 4.61 -7.51 6.95
C HIS A 32 3.69 -7.93 5.80
N TYR A 33 2.37 -7.82 6.00
CA TYR A 33 1.41 -8.14 4.96
C TYR A 33 1.38 -7.05 3.90
N MET A 34 1.62 -7.43 2.64
CA MET A 34 1.63 -6.51 1.51
C MET A 34 0.22 -6.30 0.97
N GLN A 35 -0.12 -5.05 0.68
CA GLN A 35 -1.34 -4.69 -0.01
C GLN A 35 -1.00 -4.18 -1.41
N VAL A 36 -1.75 -4.65 -2.41
CA VAL A 36 -1.69 -4.16 -3.78
C VAL A 36 -3.03 -3.52 -4.10
N GLU A 37 -3.03 -2.21 -4.35
CA GLU A 37 -4.22 -1.50 -4.83
C GLU A 37 -4.37 -1.72 -6.34
N VAL A 38 -5.60 -1.99 -6.78
CA VAL A 38 -5.89 -2.36 -8.18
C VAL A 38 -7.00 -1.48 -8.74
N ALA A 39 -6.96 -1.27 -10.05
CA ALA A 39 -8.04 -0.67 -10.82
C ALA A 39 -8.58 -1.68 -11.84
N GLY A 40 -9.88 -1.59 -12.15
CA GLY A 40 -10.55 -2.46 -13.10
C GLY A 40 -11.54 -1.71 -13.97
N LYS A 41 -11.59 -2.08 -15.26
CA LYS A 41 -12.60 -1.59 -16.21
C LYS A 41 -13.95 -2.25 -15.90
N LEU A 42 -14.99 -1.44 -15.75
CA LEU A 42 -16.36 -1.95 -15.63
C LEU A 42 -16.78 -2.62 -16.94
N ALA A 43 -17.30 -3.84 -16.86
CA ALA A 43 -17.75 -4.59 -18.03
C ALA A 43 -18.89 -3.89 -18.80
N SER A 44 -19.64 -3.00 -18.13
CA SER A 44 -20.80 -2.29 -18.67
C SER A 44 -20.51 -0.85 -19.10
N THR A 45 -19.24 -0.42 -19.17
CA THR A 45 -18.91 0.96 -19.56
C THR A 45 -19.33 1.24 -21.00
N ASP A 46 -19.84 2.45 -21.24
CA ASP A 46 -20.11 3.01 -22.57
C ASP A 46 -18.86 3.64 -23.22
N GLN A 47 -17.73 3.68 -22.50
CA GLN A 47 -16.46 4.24 -22.97
C GLN A 47 -15.29 3.25 -22.79
N PRO A 48 -15.35 2.05 -23.39
CA PRO A 48 -14.36 0.99 -23.14
C PRO A 48 -12.94 1.37 -23.57
N GLU A 49 -12.79 2.08 -24.69
CA GLU A 49 -11.47 2.52 -25.18
C GLU A 49 -10.87 3.59 -24.27
N LEU A 50 -11.69 4.48 -23.69
CA LEU A 50 -11.18 5.48 -22.75
C LEU A 50 -10.76 4.81 -21.44
N ALA A 51 -11.52 3.84 -20.95
CA ALA A 51 -11.16 3.07 -19.77
C ALA A 51 -9.83 2.32 -19.97
N ASP A 52 -9.61 1.70 -21.13
CA ASP A 52 -8.34 1.04 -21.45
C ASP A 52 -7.18 2.04 -21.51
N ARG A 53 -7.39 3.21 -22.11
CA ARG A 53 -6.39 4.30 -22.11
C ARG A 53 -6.08 4.81 -20.71
N PHE A 54 -7.06 4.90 -19.83
CA PHE A 54 -6.86 5.33 -18.45
C PHE A 54 -6.04 4.29 -17.66
N LEU A 55 -6.38 3.00 -17.78
CA LEU A 55 -5.62 1.93 -17.14
C LEU A 55 -4.16 1.89 -17.65
N ALA A 56 -3.94 2.13 -18.94
CA ALA A 56 -2.58 2.26 -19.49
C ALA A 56 -1.87 3.51 -18.94
N PHE A 57 -2.57 4.65 -18.86
CA PHE A 57 -2.03 5.88 -18.27
C PHE A 57 -1.59 5.70 -16.81
N MET A 58 -2.31 4.90 -16.02
CA MET A 58 -1.95 4.62 -14.63
C MET A 58 -0.55 4.01 -14.48
N LEU A 59 -0.01 3.35 -15.50
CA LEU A 59 1.32 2.75 -15.48
C LEU A 59 2.42 3.64 -16.08
N THR A 60 2.07 4.86 -16.48
CA THR A 60 3.04 5.84 -17.00
C THR A 60 3.76 6.56 -15.87
N ASP A 61 4.92 7.12 -16.18
CA ASP A 61 5.72 7.94 -15.26
C ASP A 61 4.89 9.08 -14.64
N ALA A 62 4.09 9.78 -15.45
CA ALA A 62 3.24 10.89 -14.99
C ALA A 62 2.25 10.50 -13.88
N PHE A 63 1.75 9.25 -13.89
CA PHE A 63 0.88 8.75 -12.83
C PHE A 63 1.69 8.21 -11.66
N GLN A 64 2.72 7.41 -11.94
CA GLN A 64 3.49 6.72 -10.91
C GLN A 64 4.35 7.66 -10.07
N ALA A 65 4.84 8.76 -10.65
CA ALA A 65 5.69 9.75 -9.98
C ALA A 65 4.99 10.49 -8.84
N VAL A 66 3.66 10.63 -8.90
CA VAL A 66 2.90 11.35 -7.85
C VAL A 66 2.48 10.44 -6.70
N ILE A 67 2.43 9.12 -6.88
CA ILE A 67 1.96 8.15 -5.88
C ILE A 67 2.72 8.25 -4.54
N PRO A 68 4.06 8.34 -4.50
CA PRO A 68 4.82 8.37 -3.25
C PRO A 68 4.42 9.50 -2.29
N THR A 69 4.03 10.67 -2.82
CA THR A 69 3.76 11.87 -2.00
C THR A 69 2.29 12.30 -2.00
N THR A 70 1.41 11.56 -2.68
CA THR A 70 -0.03 11.82 -2.66
C THR A 70 -0.80 10.69 -1.99
N ASN A 71 -0.46 9.44 -2.29
CA ASN A 71 -1.07 8.25 -1.70
C ASN A 71 -0.16 7.61 -0.62
N TRP A 72 1.10 8.05 -0.50
CA TRP A 72 2.07 7.54 0.47
C TRP A 72 2.33 6.03 0.35
N MET A 73 2.48 5.56 -0.89
CA MET A 73 2.71 4.16 -1.24
C MET A 73 3.90 4.03 -2.17
N TYR A 74 4.47 2.82 -2.25
CA TYR A 74 5.43 2.51 -3.32
C TYR A 74 4.69 2.44 -4.67
N PRO A 75 5.29 2.97 -5.76
CA PRO A 75 4.71 2.88 -7.08
C PRO A 75 4.83 1.45 -7.64
N ALA A 76 3.87 1.07 -8.48
CA ALA A 76 3.86 -0.22 -9.19
C ALA A 76 4.88 -0.27 -10.33
N ALA A 77 5.20 0.87 -10.93
CA ALA A 77 6.33 1.04 -11.84
C ALA A 77 7.21 2.19 -11.33
N ILE A 78 8.50 1.94 -11.16
CA ILE A 78 9.43 2.94 -10.63
C ILE A 78 9.52 4.11 -11.63
N PRO A 79 9.24 5.36 -11.20
CA PRO A 79 9.39 6.54 -12.04
C PRO A 79 10.82 6.72 -12.54
N ASP A 80 11.02 7.37 -13.67
CA ASP A 80 12.34 7.62 -14.26
C ASP A 80 13.25 8.42 -13.31
N GLY A 81 12.65 9.31 -12.52
CA GLY A 81 13.31 10.10 -11.48
C GLY A 81 13.60 9.34 -10.18
N GLY A 82 13.18 8.08 -10.07
CA GLY A 82 13.31 7.27 -8.86
C GLY A 82 12.25 7.59 -7.79
N LEU A 83 12.54 7.18 -6.55
CA LEU A 83 11.71 7.51 -5.39
C LEU A 83 12.16 8.85 -4.78
N PRO A 84 11.26 9.62 -4.14
CA PRO A 84 11.64 10.86 -3.46
C PRO A 84 12.60 10.62 -2.28
N ASP A 85 13.41 11.63 -1.97
CA ASP A 85 14.24 11.66 -0.77
C ASP A 85 13.39 11.40 0.49
N GLY A 86 13.90 10.56 1.40
CA GLY A 86 13.22 10.10 2.61
C GLY A 86 12.67 8.67 2.48
N PHE A 87 12.41 8.17 1.27
CA PHE A 87 11.94 6.79 1.08
C PHE A 87 13.03 5.75 1.37
N GLU A 88 14.30 6.11 1.25
CA GLU A 88 15.45 5.28 1.63
C GLU A 88 15.56 5.06 3.15
N THR A 89 14.89 5.88 3.96
CA THR A 89 14.87 5.75 5.43
C THR A 89 13.83 4.75 5.91
N LEU A 90 12.91 4.33 5.03
CA LEU A 90 11.83 3.42 5.37
C LEU A 90 12.36 2.02 5.63
N ILE A 91 11.76 1.33 6.60
CA ILE A 91 12.06 -0.09 6.81
C ILE A 91 11.66 -0.88 5.55
N GLN A 92 12.50 -1.85 5.20
CA GLN A 92 12.19 -2.85 4.19
C GLN A 92 11.87 -4.16 4.92
N PRO A 93 10.59 -4.57 4.97
CA PRO A 93 10.24 -5.85 5.60
C PRO A 93 10.99 -7.00 4.93
N ALA A 94 11.65 -7.84 5.73
CA ALA A 94 12.41 -8.98 5.20
C ALA A 94 11.52 -10.01 4.49
N LYS A 95 10.23 -10.05 4.84
CA LYS A 95 9.23 -10.97 4.27
C LYS A 95 7.97 -10.19 3.90
N PRO A 96 7.70 -9.98 2.60
CA PRO A 96 6.41 -9.49 2.14
C PRO A 96 5.41 -10.66 2.16
N LEU A 97 4.55 -10.70 3.18
CA LEU A 97 3.49 -11.70 3.28
C LEU A 97 2.38 -11.33 2.30
N LEU A 98 1.98 -12.25 1.43
CA LEU A 98 0.86 -12.04 0.53
C LEU A 98 0.18 -13.39 0.29
N LEU A 99 -1.03 -13.56 0.81
CA LEU A 99 -1.85 -14.72 0.46
C LEU A 99 -2.36 -14.59 -0.97
N SER A 100 -2.51 -15.72 -1.64
CA SER A 100 -3.26 -15.75 -2.90
C SER A 100 -4.71 -15.28 -2.67
N ALA A 101 -5.38 -14.82 -3.73
CA ALA A 101 -6.76 -14.39 -3.64
C ALA A 101 -7.70 -15.51 -3.12
N ALA A 102 -7.41 -16.77 -3.45
CA ALA A 102 -8.18 -17.92 -2.98
C ALA A 102 -7.97 -18.17 -1.48
N GLU A 103 -6.72 -18.14 -1.01
CA GLU A 103 -6.38 -18.32 0.41
C GLU A 103 -6.95 -17.18 1.26
N ALA A 104 -6.79 -15.92 0.83
CA ALA A 104 -7.33 -14.76 1.52
C ALA A 104 -8.87 -14.84 1.62
N ARG A 105 -9.55 -15.26 0.54
CA ARG A 105 -11.01 -15.45 0.53
C ARG A 105 -11.44 -16.55 1.49
N ALA A 106 -10.73 -17.67 1.54
CA ALA A 106 -11.02 -18.77 2.45
C ALA A 106 -10.79 -18.38 3.92
N ALA A 107 -9.74 -17.61 4.21
CA ALA A 107 -9.40 -17.17 5.56
C ALA A 107 -10.32 -16.08 6.11
N ARG A 108 -10.93 -15.26 5.24
CA ARG A 108 -11.69 -14.05 5.64
C ARG A 108 -12.79 -14.32 6.66
N GLY A 109 -13.64 -15.31 6.42
CA GLY A 109 -14.79 -15.60 7.30
C GLY A 109 -14.34 -15.96 8.72
N PRO A 110 -13.57 -17.05 8.90
CA PRO A 110 -13.06 -17.46 10.21
C PRO A 110 -12.26 -16.36 10.92
N ALA A 111 -11.43 -15.60 10.20
CA ALA A 111 -10.65 -14.53 10.80
C ALA A 111 -11.51 -13.37 11.33
N LEU A 112 -12.57 -13.00 10.61
CA LEU A 112 -13.50 -11.96 11.05
C LEU A 112 -14.32 -12.41 12.26
N ASP A 113 -14.79 -13.65 12.28
CA ASP A 113 -15.54 -14.21 13.40
C ASP A 113 -14.68 -14.25 14.68
N GLU A 114 -13.43 -14.70 14.57
CA GLU A 114 -12.48 -14.70 15.69
C GLU A 114 -12.22 -13.27 16.19
N TRP A 115 -11.95 -12.34 15.27
CA TRP A 115 -11.68 -10.93 15.61
C TRP A 115 -12.87 -10.29 16.35
N LEU A 116 -14.10 -10.47 15.86
CA LEU A 116 -15.30 -9.93 16.49
C LEU A 116 -15.53 -10.53 17.88
N ASN A 117 -15.44 -11.85 18.02
CA ASN A 117 -15.66 -12.54 19.29
C ASN A 117 -14.60 -12.18 20.34
N ALA A 118 -13.34 -12.00 19.92
CA ALA A 118 -12.25 -11.69 20.83
C ALA A 118 -12.26 -10.23 21.32
N LEU A 119 -12.69 -9.28 20.48
CA LEU A 119 -12.53 -7.84 20.73
C LEU A 119 -13.82 -7.08 21.01
N SER A 120 -14.99 -7.67 20.81
CA SER A 120 -16.28 -7.03 21.11
C SER A 120 -16.77 -7.46 22.49
N ARG A 121 -16.67 -6.59 23.48
CA ARG A 121 -17.35 -6.68 24.78
C ARG A 121 -18.15 -5.42 25.05
#